data_AF-A0A0K0D872-F1
#
_entry.id   AF-A0A0K0D872-F1
#
_cell.length_a   1.000
_cell.length_b   1.000
_cell.length_c   1.000
_cell.angle_alpha   90.00
_cell.angle_beta   90.00
_cell.angle_gamma   90.00
#
_symmetry.space_group_name_H-M   'P 1'
#
loop_
_entity.id
_entity.type
_entity.pdbx_description
1 polymer ?
#
loop_
_entity_poly.entity_id
_entity_poly.type
_entity_poly.pdbx_seq_one_letter_code
_entity_poly.pdbx_strand_id
1 'polypeptide(L)'
;LFSFQPERQLRRVYAMSYIPADICRIIGDENVMWAVECLFTTSECDNFERLQQICNSHLKVHWIVWQTGIELIIGGHSVFLLKQFFSQTEIRDLDYAHLNIRTRDEQKRWRTFPIEQYAVIETLFPALR
;
A
#
# COMPACT_ATOMS: atom_id res chain seq x y z
N LEU A 1 -11.77 5.21 19.29
CA LEU A 1 -11.64 6.19 18.19
C LEU A 1 -10.44 5.78 17.35
N PHE A 2 -10.68 5.43 16.09
CA PHE A 2 -9.61 5.32 15.11
C PHE A 2 -8.98 6.71 14.94
N SER A 3 -7.67 6.83 15.18
CA SER A 3 -6.92 8.06 14.94
C SER A 3 -6.04 7.83 13.74
N PHE A 4 -6.47 8.35 12.59
CA PHE A 4 -5.68 8.31 11.36
C PHE A 4 -4.52 9.29 11.48
N GLN A 5 -3.29 8.80 11.38
CA GLN A 5 -2.08 9.63 11.40
C GLN A 5 -1.37 9.48 10.05
N PRO A 6 -1.64 10.35 9.06
CA PRO A 6 -1.03 10.25 7.73
C PRO A 6 0.51 10.29 7.79
N GLU A 7 1.06 11.05 8.73
CA GLU A 7 2.50 11.17 9.01
C GLU A 7 3.17 9.86 9.44
N ARG A 8 2.37 8.86 9.84
CA ARG A 8 2.84 7.53 10.24
C ARG A 8 2.60 6.47 9.18
N GLN A 9 2.21 6.84 7.97
CA GLN A 9 2.09 5.87 6.89
C GLN A 9 3.46 5.60 6.28
N LEU A 10 3.77 4.33 6.11
CA LEU A 10 4.99 3.93 5.43
C LEU A 10 4.65 3.62 3.98
N ARG A 11 5.28 4.37 3.07
CA ARG A 11 5.16 4.18 1.63
C ARG A 11 6.41 3.48 1.12
N ARG A 12 6.26 2.37 0.38
CA ARG A 12 7.36 1.71 -0.32
C ARG A 12 7.07 1.65 -1.81
N VAL A 13 8.14 1.74 -2.59
CA VAL A 13 8.10 1.76 -4.04
C VAL A 13 9.06 0.69 -4.54
N TYR A 14 8.55 -0.22 -5.37
CA TYR A 14 9.31 -1.30 -5.97
C TYR A 14 9.35 -1.10 -7.48
N ALA A 15 10.54 -0.87 -8.02
CA ALA A 15 10.75 -0.85 -9.46
C ALA A 15 11.15 -2.25 -9.94
N MET A 16 10.40 -2.78 -10.91
CA MET A 16 10.53 -4.14 -11.43
C MET A 16 10.58 -4.12 -12.95
N SER A 17 11.36 -5.01 -13.57
CA SER A 17 11.44 -5.08 -15.04
C SER A 17 10.11 -5.46 -15.69
N TYR A 18 9.26 -6.20 -14.96
CA TYR A 18 7.88 -6.49 -15.32
C TYR A 18 7.07 -6.79 -14.05
N ILE A 19 5.77 -6.56 -14.09
CA ILE A 19 4.81 -7.02 -13.08
C ILE A 19 4.04 -8.18 -13.71
N PRO A 20 3.94 -9.35 -13.06
CA PRO A 20 3.10 -10.44 -13.53
C PRO A 20 1.65 -9.94 -13.72
N ALA A 21 1.00 -10.37 -14.79
CA ALA A 21 -0.22 -9.75 -15.33
C ALA A 21 -1.42 -9.62 -14.37
N ASP A 22 -1.43 -10.31 -13.23
CA ASP A 22 -2.54 -10.32 -12.29
C ASP A 22 -2.08 -10.05 -10.84
N ILE A 23 -2.02 -8.78 -10.43
CA ILE A 23 -1.95 -8.45 -8.99
C ILE A 23 -3.15 -9.08 -8.25
N CYS A 24 -4.31 -9.19 -8.92
CA CYS A 24 -5.46 -9.92 -8.41
C CYS A 24 -5.20 -11.42 -8.15
N ARG A 25 -4.30 -12.09 -8.87
CA ARG A 25 -3.94 -13.49 -8.54
C ARG A 25 -3.12 -13.58 -7.26
N ILE A 26 -2.31 -12.55 -6.97
CA ILE A 26 -1.58 -12.43 -5.71
C ILE A 26 -2.56 -12.19 -4.55
N ILE A 27 -3.64 -11.42 -4.78
CA ILE A 27 -4.71 -11.20 -3.79
C ILE A 27 -5.57 -12.47 -3.60
N GLY A 28 -5.77 -13.26 -4.66
CA GLY A 28 -6.40 -14.57 -4.56
C GLY A 28 -5.57 -15.62 -3.79
N ASP A 29 -4.33 -15.30 -3.42
CA ASP A 29 -3.51 -16.13 -2.56
C ASP A 29 -3.92 -15.92 -1.09
N GLU A 30 -4.40 -16.99 -0.46
CA GLU A 30 -4.82 -17.00 0.94
C GLU A 30 -3.69 -16.55 1.88
N ASN A 31 -2.42 -16.78 1.53
CA ASN A 31 -1.30 -16.35 2.35
C ASN A 31 -1.13 -14.83 2.35
N VAL A 32 -1.43 -14.17 1.22
CA VAL A 32 -1.36 -12.72 1.11
C VAL A 32 -2.52 -12.08 1.86
N MET A 33 -3.72 -12.65 1.72
CA MET A 33 -4.88 -12.21 2.51
C MET A 33 -4.64 -12.41 4.01
N TRP A 34 -4.10 -13.55 4.42
CA TRP A 34 -3.72 -13.81 5.81
C TRP A 34 -2.66 -12.84 6.32
N ALA A 35 -1.64 -12.54 5.51
CA ALA A 35 -0.60 -11.58 5.87
C ALA A 35 -1.17 -10.16 6.02
N VAL A 36 -2.08 -9.77 5.12
CA VAL A 36 -2.82 -8.51 5.20
C VAL A 36 -3.68 -8.48 6.46
N GLU A 37 -4.43 -9.54 6.75
CA GLU A 37 -5.18 -9.66 8.00
C GLU A 37 -4.26 -9.50 9.21
N CYS A 38 -3.11 -10.18 9.23
CA CYS A 38 -2.09 -10.08 10.27
C CYS A 38 -1.51 -8.67 10.47
N LEU A 39 -1.44 -7.84 9.43
CA LEU A 39 -1.06 -6.43 9.55
C LEU A 39 -2.10 -5.61 10.33
N PHE A 40 -3.35 -6.08 10.37
CA PHE A 40 -4.46 -5.45 11.09
C PHE A 40 -4.87 -6.22 12.36
N THR A 41 -4.33 -7.42 12.57
CA THR A 41 -4.58 -8.20 13.78
C THR A 41 -3.86 -7.56 14.95
N THR A 42 -4.64 -7.06 15.91
CA THR A 42 -4.08 -6.59 17.18
C THR A 42 -3.74 -7.78 18.08
N SER A 43 -2.56 -7.76 18.70
CA SER A 43 -2.12 -8.74 19.69
C SER A 43 -2.77 -8.53 21.06
N GLU A 44 -3.50 -7.43 21.27
CA GLU A 44 -4.22 -7.13 22.50
C GLU A 44 -5.72 -7.48 22.36
N CYS A 45 -6.11 -8.63 22.91
CA CYS A 45 -7.48 -9.14 22.93
C CYS A 45 -8.40 -8.41 23.95
N ASP A 46 -7.93 -7.35 24.60
CA ASP A 46 -8.60 -6.75 25.77
C ASP A 46 -9.76 -5.80 25.43
N ASN A 47 -10.10 -5.64 24.15
CA ASN A 47 -11.12 -4.66 23.76
C ASN A 47 -11.98 -5.09 22.57
N PHE A 48 -12.38 -6.37 22.52
CA PHE A 48 -13.31 -6.89 21.52
C PHE A 48 -14.60 -6.05 21.45
N GLU A 49 -15.22 -5.71 22.60
CA GLU A 49 -16.44 -4.89 22.63
C GLU A 49 -16.21 -3.47 22.07
N ARG A 50 -15.05 -2.87 22.31
CA ARG A 50 -14.70 -1.54 21.82
C ARG A 50 -14.39 -1.54 20.33
N LEU A 51 -13.70 -2.57 19.83
CA LEU A 51 -13.50 -2.80 18.40
C LEU A 51 -14.83 -3.06 17.69
N GLN A 52 -15.71 -3.87 18.28
CA GLN A 52 -17.06 -4.11 17.79
C GLN A 52 -17.89 -2.83 17.78
N GLN A 53 -17.81 -1.99 18.81
CA GLN A 53 -18.45 -0.67 18.83
C GLN A 53 -17.88 0.28 17.78
N ILE A 54 -16.57 0.28 17.52
CA ILE A 54 -15.92 1.09 16.48
C ILE A 54 -16.38 0.65 15.08
N CYS A 55 -16.44 -0.66 14.84
CA CYS A 55 -16.97 -1.24 13.60
C CYS A 55 -18.47 -0.94 13.43
N ASN A 56 -19.24 -0.97 14.52
CA ASN A 56 -20.67 -0.67 14.52
C ASN A 56 -20.96 0.84 14.43
N SER A 57 -20.04 1.70 14.88
CA SER A 57 -20.17 3.16 14.86
C SER A 57 -19.75 3.73 13.51
N HIS A 58 -20.54 3.49 12.46
CA HIS A 58 -20.51 4.21 11.17
C HIS A 58 -19.16 4.32 10.42
N LEU A 59 -18.11 3.62 10.84
CA LEU A 59 -16.84 3.56 10.11
C LEU A 59 -17.06 2.70 8.87
N LYS A 60 -17.32 3.38 7.75
CA LYS A 60 -17.42 2.73 6.44
C LYS A 60 -16.05 2.14 6.10
N VAL A 61 -15.91 0.85 6.31
CA VAL A 61 -14.78 0.04 5.83
C VAL A 61 -15.16 -0.52 4.48
N HIS A 62 -14.32 -0.33 3.48
CA HIS A 62 -14.51 -0.97 2.19
C HIS A 62 -13.16 -1.26 1.52
N TRP A 63 -13.10 -2.43 0.90
CA TRP A 63 -12.03 -2.81 0.01
C TRP A 63 -12.37 -2.38 -1.41
N ILE A 64 -11.43 -1.74 -2.08
CA ILE A 64 -11.51 -1.45 -3.51
C ILE A 64 -10.48 -2.34 -4.18
N VAL A 65 -10.92 -3.14 -5.14
CA VAL A 65 -10.05 -4.03 -5.92
C VAL A 65 -10.12 -3.60 -7.39
N TRP A 66 -8.96 -3.37 -7.97
CA TRP A 66 -8.76 -3.12 -9.40
C TRP A 66 -7.92 -4.25 -9.98
N GLN A 67 -7.92 -4.42 -11.30
CA GLN A 67 -7.06 -5.41 -11.96
C GLN A 67 -5.58 -5.27 -11.56
N THR A 68 -5.15 -4.05 -11.27
CA THR A 68 -3.76 -3.69 -11.01
C THR A 68 -3.51 -3.24 -9.57
N GLY A 69 -4.43 -3.51 -8.63
CA GLY A 69 -4.22 -3.12 -7.24
C GLY A 69 -5.40 -3.33 -6.30
N ILE A 70 -5.16 -3.07 -5.02
CA ILE A 70 -6.11 -3.16 -3.93
C ILE A 70 -5.89 -2.00 -2.95
N GLU A 71 -6.99 -1.49 -2.41
CA GLU A 71 -6.99 -0.39 -1.45
C GLU A 71 -7.98 -0.70 -0.32
N LEU A 72 -7.56 -0.51 0.94
CA LEU A 72 -8.42 -0.57 2.11
C LEU A 72 -8.72 0.85 2.57
N ILE A 73 -10.00 1.20 2.57
CA ILE A 73 -10.47 2.51 3.04
C ILE A 73 -11.26 2.32 4.34
N ILE A 74 -10.85 3.05 5.38
CA ILE A 74 -11.53 3.08 6.69
C ILE A 74 -11.92 4.53 6.97
N GLY A 75 -13.21 4.80 7.08
CA GLY A 75 -13.71 6.15 7.41
C GLY A 75 -13.34 7.23 6.38
N GLY A 76 -13.18 6.84 5.11
CA GLY A 76 -12.76 7.73 4.03
C GLY A 76 -11.25 7.91 3.88
N HIS A 77 -10.44 7.26 4.73
CA HIS A 77 -8.98 7.30 4.66
C HIS A 77 -8.41 5.99 4.11
N SER A 78 -7.46 6.10 3.17
CA SER A 78 -6.70 4.95 2.67
C SER A 78 -5.71 4.50 3.73
N VAL A 79 -5.91 3.29 4.28
CA VAL A 79 -5.09 2.72 5.34
C VAL A 79 -4.09 1.72 4.77
N PHE A 80 -4.46 1.04 3.70
CA PHE A 80 -3.56 0.16 2.96
C PHE A 80 -3.77 0.32 1.46
N LEU A 81 -2.67 0.28 0.72
CA LEU A 81 -2.66 0.33 -0.73
C LEU A 81 -1.60 -0.64 -1.23
N LEU A 82 -1.93 -1.42 -2.24
CA LEU A 82 -0.98 -2.15 -3.07
C LEU A 82 -1.44 -1.96 -4.51
N LYS A 83 -0.72 -1.17 -5.30
CA LYS A 83 -1.09 -0.96 -6.70
C LYS A 83 0.13 -0.86 -7.61
N GLN A 84 -0.05 -1.26 -8.85
CA GLN A 84 0.81 -0.82 -9.93
C GLN A 84 0.57 0.67 -10.20
N PHE A 85 1.66 1.43 -10.28
CA PHE A 85 1.64 2.82 -10.67
C PHE A 85 1.64 2.93 -12.20
N PHE A 86 0.76 3.79 -12.71
CA PHE A 86 0.70 4.18 -14.11
C PHE A 86 0.72 5.72 -14.19
N SER A 87 1.73 6.28 -14.85
CA SER A 87 1.89 7.73 -15.02
C SER A 87 0.73 8.40 -15.78
N GLN A 88 -0.04 7.62 -16.56
CA GLN A 88 -1.17 8.09 -17.35
C GLN A 88 -2.52 8.04 -16.60
N THR A 89 -2.53 7.57 -15.36
CA THR A 89 -3.75 7.48 -14.52
C THR A 89 -3.79 8.60 -13.48
N GLU A 90 -4.89 8.71 -12.73
CA GLU A 90 -5.03 9.71 -11.67
C GLU A 90 -3.91 9.56 -10.61
N ILE A 91 -2.94 10.49 -10.64
CA ILE A 91 -1.84 10.56 -9.68
C ILE A 91 -2.40 11.22 -8.41
N ARG A 92 -2.66 10.41 -7.38
CA ARG A 92 -3.23 10.91 -6.13
C ARG A 92 -2.22 11.67 -5.26
N ASP A 93 -0.97 11.22 -5.21
CA ASP A 93 0.02 11.74 -4.24
C ASP A 93 1.35 12.14 -4.87
N LEU A 94 2.07 11.19 -5.48
CA LEU A 94 3.42 11.37 -5.99
C LEU A 94 3.50 10.84 -7.41
N ASP A 95 4.04 11.67 -8.30
CA ASP A 95 4.36 11.26 -9.65
C ASP A 95 5.78 10.69 -9.70
N TYR A 96 5.88 9.36 -9.68
CA TYR A 96 7.16 8.67 -9.75
C TYR A 96 7.88 8.87 -11.08
N ALA A 97 7.18 9.25 -12.16
CA ALA A 97 7.82 9.51 -13.45
C ALA A 97 8.68 10.77 -13.43
N HIS A 98 8.36 11.74 -12.57
CA HIS A 98 9.07 13.02 -12.50
C HIS A 98 10.08 13.10 -11.34
N LEU A 99 10.24 12.03 -10.55
CA LEU A 99 11.19 11.99 -9.45
C LEU A 99 12.61 11.66 -9.93
N ASN A 100 13.59 12.45 -9.48
CA ASN A 100 15.01 12.15 -9.70
C ASN A 100 15.49 11.08 -8.72
N ILE A 101 15.20 9.82 -9.03
CA ILE A 101 15.64 8.68 -8.23
C ILE A 101 17.09 8.37 -8.56
N ARG A 102 17.92 8.23 -7.52
CA ARG A 102 19.33 7.87 -7.67
C ARG A 102 19.65 6.59 -6.94
N THR A 103 20.40 5.72 -7.60
CA THR A 103 20.94 4.50 -7.00
C THR A 103 22.45 4.57 -6.94
N ARG A 104 23.06 3.83 -6.02
CA ARG A 104 24.51 3.64 -6.01
C ARG A 104 24.86 2.40 -6.82
N ASP A 105 25.80 2.56 -7.73
CA ASP A 105 26.41 1.42 -8.43
C ASP A 105 27.40 0.67 -7.50
N GLU A 106 27.93 -0.45 -7.99
CA GLU A 106 28.94 -1.26 -7.29
C GLU A 106 30.21 -0.46 -6.93
N GLN A 107 30.47 0.63 -7.64
CA GLN A 107 31.60 1.53 -7.43
C GLN A 107 31.24 2.69 -6.48
N LYS A 108 30.08 2.61 -5.80
CA LYS A 108 29.54 3.62 -4.87
C LYS A 108 29.24 4.98 -5.50
N ARG A 109 29.14 5.06 -6.83
CA ARG A 109 28.78 6.30 -7.53
C ARG A 109 27.28 6.44 -7.65
N TRP A 110 26.78 7.64 -7.45
CA TRP A 110 25.38 7.96 -7.67
C TRP A 110 25.08 8.03 -9.17
N ARG A 111 24.07 7.28 -9.62
CA ARG A 111 23.53 7.35 -10.98
C ARG A 111 22.03 7.57 -10.94
N THR A 112 21.52 8.24 -11.97
CA THR A 112 20.07 8.36 -12.18
C THR A 112 19.49 7.00 -12.51
N PHE A 113 18.43 6.62 -11.80
CA PHE A 113 17.69 5.40 -12.05
C PHE A 113 16.61 5.66 -13.11
N PRO A 114 16.60 4.93 -14.24
CA PRO A 114 15.68 5.18 -15.33
C PRO A 114 14.31 4.56 -15.04
N ILE A 115 13.58 5.11 -14.06
CA ILE A 115 12.30 4.55 -13.56
C ILE A 115 11.25 4.37 -14.65
N GLU A 116 11.27 5.20 -15.70
CA GLU A 116 10.38 5.11 -16.86
C GLU A 116 10.48 3.77 -17.61
N GLN A 117 11.60 3.06 -17.48
CA GLN A 117 11.83 1.76 -18.11
C GLN A 117 11.36 0.58 -17.23
N TYR A 118 10.86 0.87 -16.03
CA TYR A 118 10.46 -0.12 -15.04
C TYR A 118 8.97 -0.01 -14.73
N ALA A 119 8.37 -1.15 -14.45
CA ALA A 119 7.05 -1.22 -13.84
C ALA A 119 7.19 -0.91 -12.34
N VAL A 120 6.32 -0.07 -11.82
CA VAL A 120 6.41 0.43 -10.44
C VAL A 120 5.24 -0.10 -9.63
N ILE A 121 5.53 -0.74 -8.49
CA ILE A 121 4.53 -1.11 -7.48
C ILE A 121 4.67 -0.17 -6.30
N GLU A 122 3.55 0.42 -5.90
CA GLU A 122 3.42 1.21 -4.69
C GLU A 122 2.73 0.39 -3.60
N THR A 123 3.31 0.38 -2.41
CA THR A 123 2.64 -0.08 -1.20
C THR A 123 2.55 1.02 -0.16
N LEU A 124 1.39 1.10 0.48
CA LEU A 124 1.13 1.95 1.63
C LEU A 124 0.57 1.08 2.74
N PHE A 125 1.11 1.24 3.94
CA PHE A 125 0.62 0.55 5.13
C PHE A 125 0.82 1.43 6.36
N PRO A 126 0.03 1.23 7.43
CA PRO A 126 0.25 1.93 8.68
C PRO A 126 1.62 1.54 9.26
N ALA A 127 2.39 2.49 9.80
CA ALA A 127 3.56 2.14 10.58
C ALA A 127 3.11 1.40 11.84
N LEU A 128 3.41 0.10 11.89
CA LEU A 128 3.29 -0.70 13.09
C LEU A 128 4.28 -0.16 14.14
N ARG A 129 3.79 0.02 15.37
CA ARG A 129 4.61 0.34 16.55
C ARG A 129 4.86 -0.93 17.35
#